data_AF-A0A6J4SGI2-F1
#
_entry.id   AF-A0A6J4SGI2-F1
#
_cell.length_a   1.000
_cell.length_b   1.000
_cell.length_c   1.000
_cell.angle_alpha   90.00
_cell.angle_beta   90.00
_cell.angle_gamma   90.00
#
_symmetry.space_group_name_H-M   'P 1'
#
loop_
_entity.id
_entity.type
_entity.pdbx_description
1 polymer ?
#
loop_
_entity_poly.entity_id
_entity_poly.type
_entity_poly.pdbx_seq_one_letter_code
_entity_poly.pdbx_strand_id
1 'polypeptide(L)'
;MKMLRTAALLAAGLLGSAIPELVEGPALAQQGAPVDANAQPAPVNTAKPAAPAEVVGLRDAALNDDIALGIVRDLTTEIGPRLAGTDAERRAREWSMARLTSMGFANVRVEEFDMPVWVRGAESAEIVGESPQKLAVAALGRSGATPREGVTAEVV
;
A
#
# COMPACT_ATOMS: atom_id res chain seq x y z
N MET A 1 -11.56 -42.83 -30.63
CA MET A 1 -10.59 -42.16 -31.53
C MET A 1 -9.69 -41.27 -30.66
N LYS A 2 -8.42 -41.59 -30.36
CA LYS A 2 -7.20 -41.48 -31.23
C LYS A 2 -7.25 -40.18 -32.04
N MET A 3 -6.35 -39.20 -31.89
CA MET A 3 -4.91 -39.36 -32.02
C MET A 3 -4.09 -38.28 -31.28
N LEU A 4 -3.11 -38.78 -30.54
CA LEU A 4 -1.80 -38.21 -30.22
C LEU A 4 -1.02 -37.83 -31.50
N ARG A 5 -0.19 -36.77 -31.48
CA ARG A 5 1.08 -36.73 -32.23
C ARG A 5 2.00 -35.57 -31.79
N THR A 6 3.07 -35.99 -31.12
CA THR A 6 4.34 -35.30 -30.89
C THR A 6 5.15 -35.21 -32.19
N ALA A 7 5.89 -34.13 -32.43
CA ALA A 7 7.19 -34.14 -33.13
C ALA A 7 7.93 -32.80 -32.95
N ALA A 8 9.13 -32.90 -32.39
CA ALA A 8 10.16 -31.86 -32.41
C ALA A 8 10.96 -31.94 -33.73
N LEU A 9 11.43 -30.80 -34.25
CA LEU A 9 12.68 -30.77 -35.01
C LEU A 9 13.28 -29.35 -35.03
N LEU A 10 14.54 -29.30 -34.60
CA LEU A 10 15.51 -28.21 -34.75
C LEU A 10 15.98 -28.17 -36.22
N ALA A 11 16.10 -26.99 -36.84
CA ALA A 11 17.12 -26.69 -37.86
C ALA A 11 17.19 -25.20 -38.20
N ALA A 12 18.42 -24.72 -38.31
CA ALA A 12 18.86 -23.35 -38.52
C ALA A 12 18.73 -22.85 -39.98
N GLY A 13 18.82 -21.53 -40.18
CA GLY A 13 19.12 -20.95 -41.49
C GLY A 13 18.72 -19.49 -41.63
N LEU A 14 19.72 -18.61 -41.77
CA LEU A 14 19.63 -17.16 -41.97
C LEU A 14 18.80 -16.74 -43.19
N LEU A 15 18.11 -15.59 -43.09
CA LEU A 15 18.20 -14.51 -44.07
C LEU A 15 17.66 -13.22 -43.44
N GLY A 16 18.48 -12.17 -43.50
CA GLY A 16 18.25 -10.92 -42.81
C GLY A 16 17.25 -9.99 -43.49
N SER A 17 16.79 -9.02 -42.70
CA SER A 17 16.31 -7.73 -43.19
C SER A 17 16.46 -6.69 -42.09
N ALA A 18 16.98 -5.54 -42.50
CA ALA A 18 17.55 -4.44 -41.74
C ALA A 18 16.65 -3.84 -40.64
N ILE A 19 17.30 -3.49 -39.52
CA ILE A 19 16.80 -2.59 -38.47
C ILE A 19 17.48 -1.23 -38.67
N PRO A 20 16.76 -0.09 -38.68
CA PRO A 20 17.39 1.20 -38.84
C PRO A 20 18.13 1.63 -37.57
N GLU A 21 19.25 2.27 -37.83
CA GLU A 21 20.35 2.70 -36.97
C GLU A 21 19.93 3.80 -35.99
N LEU A 22 20.32 3.61 -34.72
CA LEU A 22 20.21 4.61 -33.66
C LEU A 22 21.20 5.74 -33.94
N VAL A 23 20.68 6.95 -34.09
CA VAL A 23 21.47 8.19 -34.18
C VAL A 23 22.15 8.44 -32.83
N GLU A 24 23.46 8.24 -32.78
CA GLU A 24 24.31 8.67 -31.67
C GLU A 24 24.49 10.20 -31.69
N GLY A 25 24.07 10.88 -30.63
CA GLY A 25 24.37 12.29 -30.40
C GLY A 25 25.81 12.50 -29.91
N PRO A 26 26.39 13.70 -30.10
CA PRO A 26 27.81 13.93 -29.82
C PRO A 26 28.11 13.87 -28.32
N ALA A 27 29.14 13.12 -27.96
CA ALA A 27 29.70 13.05 -26.61
C ALA A 27 30.25 14.42 -26.18
N LEU A 28 29.62 15.04 -25.19
CA LEU A 28 30.19 16.20 -24.50
C LEU A 28 31.30 15.72 -23.55
N ALA A 29 32.55 15.87 -23.99
CA ALA A 29 33.72 15.73 -23.15
C ALA A 29 33.62 16.68 -21.94
N GLN A 30 33.55 16.13 -20.73
CA GLN A 30 33.72 16.91 -19.50
C GLN A 30 35.19 17.34 -19.40
N GLN A 31 35.50 18.56 -19.83
CA GLN A 31 36.74 19.23 -19.48
C GLN A 31 36.71 19.55 -17.98
N GLY A 32 37.56 18.87 -17.21
CA GLY A 32 37.76 19.16 -15.79
C GLY A 32 38.32 20.57 -15.62
N ALA A 33 37.55 21.44 -14.97
CA ALA A 33 38.06 22.70 -14.47
C ALA A 33 39.10 22.45 -13.36
N PRO A 34 40.14 23.30 -13.20
CA PRO A 34 41.09 23.18 -12.11
C PRO A 34 40.35 23.34 -10.77
N VAL A 35 40.41 22.29 -9.94
CA VAL A 35 39.92 22.34 -8.57
C VAL A 35 40.98 23.04 -7.72
N ASP A 36 40.70 24.29 -7.33
CA ASP A 36 41.51 24.97 -6.33
C ASP A 36 41.39 24.22 -5.00
N ALA A 37 42.45 23.50 -4.61
CA ALA A 37 42.49 22.66 -3.40
C ALA A 37 42.32 23.45 -2.07
N ASN A 38 42.26 24.79 -2.14
CA ASN A 38 42.04 25.68 -1.01
C ASN A 38 40.69 26.41 -1.05
N ALA A 39 39.78 26.06 -1.97
CA ALA A 39 38.43 26.58 -1.94
C ALA A 39 37.66 25.95 -0.77
N GLN A 40 37.52 26.70 0.32
CA GLN A 40 36.60 26.32 1.40
C GLN A 40 35.20 26.19 0.79
N PRO A 41 34.51 25.03 0.91
CA PRO A 41 33.14 24.93 0.43
C PRO A 41 32.29 25.97 1.14
N ALA A 42 31.58 26.79 0.36
CA ALA A 42 30.66 27.78 0.91
C ALA A 42 29.70 27.07 1.89
N PRO A 43 29.36 27.70 3.03
CA PRO A 43 28.45 27.09 4.00
C PRO A 43 27.13 26.78 3.29
N VAL A 44 26.81 25.49 3.18
CA VAL A 44 25.52 25.05 2.65
C VAL A 44 24.46 25.55 3.61
N ASN A 45 23.65 26.51 3.17
CA ASN A 45 22.54 27.01 3.95
C ASN A 45 21.50 25.87 4.09
N THR A 46 21.50 25.20 5.25
CA THR A 46 20.54 24.14 5.61
C THR A 46 19.19 24.68 6.07
N ALA A 47 18.97 26.00 6.02
CA ALA A 47 17.69 26.58 6.39
C ALA A 47 16.61 26.15 5.40
N LYS A 48 15.64 25.39 5.90
CA LYS A 48 14.39 25.09 5.18
C LYS A 48 13.75 26.43 4.78
N PRO A 49 13.46 26.67 3.49
CA PRO A 49 12.76 27.88 3.06
C PRO A 49 11.46 28.05 3.84
N ALA A 50 11.16 29.28 4.25
CA ALA A 50 9.88 29.59 4.87
C ALA A 50 8.74 29.21 3.91
N ALA A 51 7.69 28.57 4.44
CA ALA A 51 6.52 28.23 3.65
C ALA A 51 5.83 29.52 3.14
N PRO A 52 5.23 29.49 1.94
CA PRO A 52 4.43 30.62 1.45
C PRO A 52 3.35 31.02 2.46
N ALA A 53 3.02 32.31 2.55
CA ALA A 53 2.07 32.84 3.54
C ALA A 53 0.69 32.18 3.47
N GLU A 54 0.24 31.82 2.26
CA GLU A 54 -1.01 31.08 2.05
C GLU A 54 -0.99 29.70 2.73
N VAL A 55 0.12 28.96 2.63
CA VAL A 55 0.28 27.64 3.27
C VAL A 55 0.23 27.77 4.79
N VAL A 56 0.81 28.84 5.33
CA VAL A 56 0.73 29.14 6.77
C VAL A 56 -0.71 29.41 7.18
N GLY A 57 -1.45 30.22 6.40
CA GLY A 57 -2.86 30.50 6.64
C GLY A 57 -3.74 29.25 6.61
N LEU A 58 -3.55 28.36 5.63
CA LEU A 58 -4.29 27.09 5.54
C LEU A 58 -3.98 26.15 6.70
N ARG A 59 -2.71 26.06 7.11
CA ARG A 59 -2.31 25.30 8.29
C ARG A 59 -3.03 25.82 9.53
N ASP A 60 -2.98 27.13 9.74
CA ASP A 60 -3.56 27.75 10.93
C ASP A 60 -5.09 27.60 10.93
N ALA A 61 -5.76 27.71 9.78
CA ALA A 61 -7.19 27.40 9.66
C ALA A 61 -7.49 25.94 10.03
N ALA A 62 -6.70 24.98 9.51
CA ALA A 62 -6.89 23.56 9.80
C ALA A 62 -6.65 23.19 11.27
N LEU A 63 -5.75 23.88 11.96
CA LEU A 63 -5.48 23.67 13.39
C LEU A 63 -6.55 24.26 14.30
N ASN A 64 -7.35 25.20 13.81
CA ASN A 64 -8.41 25.88 14.57
C ASN A 64 -9.82 25.39 14.20
N ASP A 65 -9.92 24.30 13.46
CA ASP A 65 -11.18 23.71 12.99
C ASP A 65 -11.33 22.25 13.44
N ASP A 66 -12.58 21.79 13.53
CA ASP A 66 -12.97 20.47 14.01
C ASP A 66 -13.38 19.51 12.87
N ILE A 67 -13.33 19.93 11.59
CA ILE A 67 -13.77 19.09 10.46
C ILE A 67 -13.08 17.71 10.48
N ALA A 68 -11.76 17.67 10.67
CA ALA A 68 -11.01 16.41 10.68
C ALA A 68 -11.41 15.50 11.84
N LEU A 69 -11.63 16.08 13.02
CA LEU A 69 -12.12 15.36 14.20
C LEU A 69 -13.54 14.83 13.97
N GLY A 70 -14.41 15.64 13.35
CA GLY A 70 -15.76 15.23 12.97
C GLY A 70 -15.74 14.01 12.04
N ILE A 71 -14.91 14.03 11.00
CA ILE A 71 -14.80 12.91 10.04
C ILE A 71 -14.37 11.62 10.76
N VAL A 72 -13.33 11.65 11.59
CA VAL A 72 -12.86 10.44 12.28
C VAL A 72 -13.87 9.96 13.33
N ARG A 73 -14.49 10.88 14.07
CA ARG A 73 -15.51 10.56 15.06
C ARG A 73 -16.69 9.86 14.41
N ASP A 74 -17.26 10.44 13.36
CA ASP A 74 -18.46 9.92 12.71
C ASP A 74 -18.14 8.56 12.06
N LEU A 75 -17.01 8.44 11.37
CA LEU A 75 -16.56 7.18 10.76
C LEU A 75 -16.31 6.06 11.78
N THR A 76 -15.77 6.37 12.96
CA THR A 76 -15.48 5.37 14.01
C THR A 76 -16.68 5.05 14.88
N THR A 77 -17.61 6.00 15.05
CA THR A 77 -18.78 5.85 15.94
C THR A 77 -19.97 5.26 15.20
N GLU A 78 -20.24 5.71 13.96
CA GLU A 78 -21.41 5.26 13.19
C GLU A 78 -21.16 3.94 12.47
N ILE A 79 -19.91 3.65 12.10
CA ILE A 79 -19.55 2.47 11.30
C ILE A 79 -18.70 1.47 12.08
N GLY A 80 -17.68 1.96 12.78
CA GLY A 80 -16.80 1.13 13.59
C GLY A 80 -15.78 0.31 12.77
N PRO A 81 -15.42 -0.90 13.23
CA PRO A 81 -14.47 -1.78 12.54
C PRO A 81 -14.96 -2.17 11.15
N ARG A 82 -14.11 -1.93 10.15
CA ARG A 82 -14.46 -2.00 8.72
C ARG A 82 -13.39 -2.75 7.91
N LEU A 83 -13.25 -4.04 8.20
CA LEU A 83 -12.28 -4.89 7.53
C LEU A 83 -12.55 -4.91 6.02
N ALA A 84 -11.49 -4.82 5.22
CA ALA A 84 -11.60 -4.70 3.77
C ALA A 84 -12.32 -5.91 3.14
N GLY A 85 -13.20 -5.64 2.18
CA GLY A 85 -14.01 -6.67 1.50
C GLY A 85 -15.16 -7.23 2.33
N THR A 86 -15.47 -6.65 3.50
CA THR A 86 -16.63 -7.04 4.31
C THR A 86 -17.80 -6.06 4.14
N ASP A 87 -18.99 -6.45 4.61
CA ASP A 87 -20.16 -5.57 4.64
C ASP A 87 -19.92 -4.24 5.36
N ALA A 88 -19.03 -4.22 6.36
CA ALA A 88 -18.68 -3.02 7.09
C ALA A 88 -17.83 -2.05 6.25
N GLU A 89 -16.94 -2.58 5.40
CA GLU A 89 -16.22 -1.75 4.42
C GLU A 89 -17.19 -1.16 3.39
N ARG A 90 -18.14 -1.94 2.88
CA ARG A 90 -19.17 -1.42 1.95
C ARG A 90 -19.94 -0.24 2.55
N ARG A 91 -20.39 -0.35 3.81
CA ARG A 91 -21.06 0.77 4.51
C ARG A 91 -20.14 1.98 4.66
N ALA A 92 -18.86 1.75 4.98
CA ALA A 92 -17.87 2.83 5.07
C ALA A 92 -17.66 3.56 3.74
N ARG A 93 -17.64 2.82 2.64
CA ARG A 93 -17.53 3.36 1.29
C ARG A 93 -18.74 4.21 0.93
N GLU A 94 -19.94 3.71 1.15
CA GLU A 94 -21.20 4.44 0.91
C GLU A 94 -21.29 5.72 1.77
N TRP A 95 -20.93 5.62 3.04
CA TRP A 95 -20.82 6.78 3.93
C TRP A 95 -19.81 7.81 3.41
N SER A 96 -18.64 7.37 2.95
CA SER A 96 -17.58 8.26 2.44
C SER A 96 -18.04 9.00 1.18
N MET A 97 -18.72 8.30 0.27
CA MET A 97 -19.33 8.90 -0.92
C MET A 97 -20.33 9.99 -0.56
N ALA A 98 -21.23 9.71 0.38
CA ALA A 98 -22.22 10.69 0.85
C ALA A 98 -21.55 11.89 1.52
N ARG A 99 -20.58 11.65 2.41
CA ARG A 99 -19.88 12.70 3.15
C ARG A 99 -19.09 13.62 2.22
N LEU A 100 -18.26 13.07 1.34
CA LEU A 100 -17.46 13.86 0.40
C LEU A 100 -18.35 14.66 -0.57
N THR A 101 -19.45 14.06 -1.04
CA THR A 101 -20.44 14.78 -1.87
C THR A 101 -21.07 15.94 -1.10
N SER A 102 -21.47 15.73 0.16
CA SER A 102 -22.06 16.79 0.99
C SER A 102 -21.11 17.94 1.30
N MET A 103 -19.80 17.69 1.30
CA MET A 103 -18.76 18.70 1.51
C MET A 103 -18.43 19.50 0.24
N GLY A 104 -19.04 19.18 -0.90
CA GLY A 104 -18.87 19.91 -2.16
C GLY A 104 -17.60 19.54 -2.94
N PHE A 105 -16.98 18.39 -2.67
CA PHE A 105 -15.86 17.92 -3.46
C PHE A 105 -16.28 17.57 -4.90
N ALA A 106 -15.39 17.85 -5.85
CA ALA A 106 -15.57 17.44 -7.24
C ALA A 106 -15.10 15.99 -7.47
N ASN A 107 -15.70 15.31 -8.45
CA ASN A 107 -15.28 13.98 -8.92
C ASN A 107 -15.29 12.87 -7.85
N VAL A 108 -16.33 12.83 -7.02
CA VAL A 108 -16.51 11.77 -6.01
C VAL A 108 -17.03 10.50 -6.69
N ARG A 109 -16.24 9.41 -6.67
CA ARG A 109 -16.57 8.13 -7.31
C ARG A 109 -15.93 6.95 -6.59
N VAL A 110 -16.50 5.77 -6.79
CA VAL A 110 -15.94 4.49 -6.33
C VAL A 110 -15.10 3.87 -7.44
N GLU A 111 -13.92 3.38 -7.10
CA GLU A 111 -13.08 2.55 -7.97
C GLU A 111 -13.13 1.10 -7.49
N GLU A 112 -13.53 0.19 -8.37
CA GLU A 112 -13.67 -1.22 -8.06
C GLU A 112 -12.37 -1.98 -8.37
N PHE A 113 -12.00 -2.91 -7.49
CA PHE A 113 -10.86 -3.80 -7.67
C PHE A 113 -11.10 -5.12 -6.94
N ASP A 114 -10.49 -6.20 -7.45
CA ASP A 114 -10.54 -7.52 -6.84
C ASP A 114 -9.48 -7.67 -5.75
N MET A 115 -9.84 -8.31 -4.64
CA MET A 115 -8.95 -8.56 -3.52
C MET A 115 -9.35 -9.83 -2.76
N PRO A 116 -8.39 -10.63 -2.26
CA PRO A 116 -8.69 -11.72 -1.35
C PRO A 116 -9.28 -11.19 -0.04
N VAL A 117 -10.44 -11.70 0.35
CA VAL A 117 -11.09 -11.37 1.62
C VAL A 117 -10.73 -12.42 2.66
N TRP A 118 -10.28 -11.96 3.82
CA TRP A 118 -10.08 -12.81 4.99
C TRP A 118 -11.04 -12.36 6.08
N VAL A 119 -11.80 -13.30 6.65
CA VAL A 119 -12.69 -13.04 7.77
C VAL A 119 -12.21 -13.89 8.95
N ARG A 120 -12.06 -13.23 10.09
CA ARG A 120 -11.67 -13.88 11.34
C ARG A 120 -12.75 -14.87 11.79
N GLY A 121 -12.33 -16.09 12.13
CA GLY A 121 -13.19 -17.11 12.74
C GLY A 121 -13.19 -17.06 14.27
N ALA A 122 -13.68 -18.13 14.89
CA ALA A 122 -13.53 -18.35 16.33
C ALA A 122 -12.06 -18.60 16.68
N GLU A 123 -11.61 -18.04 17.78
CA GLU A 123 -10.24 -18.16 18.27
C GLU A 123 -10.23 -18.36 19.79
N SER A 124 -9.40 -19.29 20.24
CA SER A 124 -9.18 -19.57 21.65
C SER A 124 -7.86 -20.31 21.80
N ALA A 125 -7.13 -20.04 22.88
CA ALA A 125 -5.95 -20.80 23.24
C ALA A 125 -5.83 -20.90 24.77
N GLU A 126 -5.25 -22.00 25.23
CA GLU A 126 -4.95 -22.22 26.64
C GLU A 126 -3.64 -22.99 26.79
N ILE A 127 -2.92 -22.69 27.86
CA ILE A 127 -1.81 -23.53 28.32
C ILE A 127 -2.43 -24.76 28.98
N VAL A 128 -2.05 -25.93 28.50
CA VAL A 128 -2.46 -27.24 29.05
C VAL A 128 -1.35 -27.79 29.95
N GLY A 129 -1.72 -28.50 31.02
CA GLY A 129 -0.76 -29.12 31.95
C GLY A 129 -1.11 -28.90 33.42
N GLU A 130 -0.10 -28.97 34.30
CA GLU A 130 -0.28 -28.87 35.75
C GLU A 130 -0.84 -27.52 36.22
N SER A 131 -0.63 -26.45 35.44
CA SER A 131 -1.14 -25.11 35.71
C SER A 131 -1.90 -24.56 34.50
N PRO A 132 -3.18 -24.92 34.32
CA PRO A 132 -3.97 -24.50 33.16
C PRO A 132 -4.22 -22.99 33.19
N GLN A 133 -4.00 -22.31 32.06
CA GLN A 133 -4.23 -20.87 31.93
C GLN A 133 -4.83 -20.52 30.57
N LYS A 134 -5.94 -19.77 30.57
CA LYS A 134 -6.51 -19.23 29.33
C LYS A 134 -5.69 -18.05 28.83
N LEU A 135 -5.49 -17.99 27.51
CA LEU A 135 -4.73 -16.92 26.87
C LEU A 135 -5.66 -15.99 26.10
N ALA A 136 -5.39 -14.69 26.17
CA ALA A 136 -5.93 -13.73 25.22
C ALA A 136 -5.14 -13.85 23.91
N VAL A 137 -5.78 -14.37 22.87
CA VAL A 137 -5.16 -14.58 21.56
C VAL A 137 -5.97 -13.93 20.46
N ALA A 138 -5.28 -13.58 19.38
CA ALA A 138 -5.90 -13.15 18.14
C ALA A 138 -5.15 -13.80 16.97
N ALA A 139 -5.90 -14.40 16.04
CA ALA A 139 -5.38 -14.92 14.79
C ALA A 139 -4.73 -13.80 13.97
N LEU A 140 -3.58 -14.10 13.38
CA LEU A 140 -2.95 -13.21 12.41
C LEU A 140 -3.78 -13.16 11.13
N GLY A 141 -3.78 -11.99 10.47
CA GLY A 141 -4.45 -11.83 9.20
C GLY A 141 -3.94 -12.85 8.18
N ARG A 142 -4.86 -13.49 7.45
CA ARG A 142 -4.57 -14.57 6.49
C ARG A 142 -4.14 -15.90 7.11
N SER A 143 -4.20 -16.07 8.43
CA SER A 143 -4.01 -17.39 9.05
C SER A 143 -5.08 -18.36 8.58
N GLY A 144 -4.67 -19.61 8.34
CA GLY A 144 -5.59 -20.73 8.14
C GLY A 144 -6.30 -21.10 9.43
N ALA A 145 -7.44 -21.78 9.29
CA ALA A 145 -8.16 -22.37 10.41
C ALA A 145 -7.45 -23.62 10.92
N THR A 146 -7.53 -23.87 12.22
CA THR A 146 -7.16 -25.15 12.81
C THR A 146 -8.20 -26.23 12.45
N PRO A 147 -7.85 -27.53 12.56
CA PRO A 147 -8.83 -28.61 12.54
C PRO A 147 -9.94 -28.39 13.58
N ARG A 148 -11.09 -29.03 13.37
CA ARG A 148 -12.27 -28.85 14.22
C ARG A 148 -12.03 -29.30 15.67
N GLU A 149 -11.16 -30.28 15.85
CA GLU A 149 -10.70 -30.82 17.12
C GLU A 149 -9.65 -29.93 17.83
N GLY A 150 -9.16 -28.87 17.19
CA GLY A 150 -8.09 -28.02 17.70
C GLY A 150 -6.69 -28.59 17.45
N VAL A 151 -5.67 -27.89 17.94
CA VAL A 151 -4.27 -28.32 17.89
C VAL A 151 -3.67 -28.21 19.28
N THR A 152 -3.05 -29.28 19.76
CA THR A 152 -2.26 -29.30 20.99
C THR A 152 -0.84 -29.72 20.64
N ALA A 153 0.14 -28.89 20.99
CA ALA A 153 1.54 -29.12 20.69
C ALA A 153 2.44 -28.45 21.75
N GLU A 154 3.68 -28.91 21.84
CA GLU A 154 4.72 -28.21 22.60
C GLU A 154 5.11 -26.91 21.90
N VAL A 155 5.34 -25.87 22.69
CA VAL A 155 5.87 -24.58 22.21
C VAL A 155 7.39 -24.67 22.22
N VAL A 156 8.04 -24.18 21.15
CA VAL A 156 9.51 -24.14 20.99
C VAL A 156 9.98 -22.71 20.89
#